data_AF-A0A654BN56-F1
#
_entry.id   AF-A0A654BN56-F1
#
_cell.length_a   1.000
_cell.length_b   1.000
_cell.length_c   1.000
_cell.angle_alpha   90.00
_cell.angle_beta   90.00
_cell.angle_gamma   90.00
#
_symmetry.space_group_name_H-M   'P 1'
#
loop_
_entity.id
_entity.type
_entity.pdbx_description
1 polymer ?
#
loop_
_entity_poly.entity_id
_entity_poly.type
_entity_poly.pdbx_seq_one_letter_code
_entity_poly.pdbx_strand_id
1 'polypeptide(L)' 'MNREEVQLIGFEIVAFAGDARSKFLEALTAAQNKDFDKAEALIEEGKGLIADAHKAQTSLLAKEAQ' A
#
# COMPACT_ATOMS: atom_id res chain seq x y z
N MET A 1 13.64 18.47 5.25
CA MET A 1 12.46 18.45 4.35
C MET A 1 11.55 19.63 4.65
N ASN A 2 10.91 20.20 3.64
CA ASN A 2 9.90 21.24 3.84
C ASN A 2 8.50 20.60 4.01
N ARG A 3 7.52 21.41 4.43
CA ARG A 3 6.15 20.94 4.70
C ARG A 3 5.44 20.37 3.46
N GLU A 4 5.72 20.92 2.28
CA GLU A 4 5.09 20.49 1.02
C GLU A 4 5.60 19.11 0.61
N GLU A 5 6.90 18.83 0.77
CA GLU A 5 7.51 17.52 0.51
C GLU A 5 6.92 16.43 1.42
N VAL A 6 6.76 16.73 2.72
CA VAL A 6 6.13 15.80 3.68
C VAL A 6 4.68 15.50 3.26
N GLN A 7 3.92 16.53 2.85
CA GLN A 7 2.54 16.35 2.42
C GLN A 7 2.44 15.50 1.15
N LEU A 8 3.32 15.71 0.17
CA LEU A 8 3.32 14.93 -1.07
C LEU A 8 3.60 13.45 -0.80
N ILE A 9 4.61 13.15 0.03
CA ILE A 9 4.92 11.78 0.46
C ILE A 9 3.75 11.19 1.26
N GLY A 10 3.10 11.99 2.10
CA GLY A 10 1.89 11.57 2.82
C GLY A 10 0.76 11.15 1.88
N PHE A 11 0.51 11.90 0.80
CA PHE A 11 -0.48 11.52 -0.22
C PHE A 11 -0.11 10.23 -0.95
N GLU A 12 1.17 10.05 -1.28
CA GLU A 12 1.68 8.83 -1.91
C GLU A 12 1.45 7.59 -1.03
N ILE A 13 1.79 7.69 0.26
CA ILE A 13 1.56 6.62 1.24
C ILE A 13 0.06 6.29 1.34
N VAL A 14 -0.80 7.31 1.45
CA VAL A 14 -2.26 7.12 1.57
C VAL A 14 -2.83 6.46 0.31
N ALA A 15 -2.38 6.86 -0.88
CA ALA A 15 -2.84 6.29 -2.14
C ALA A 15 -2.48 4.80 -2.24
N PHE A 16 -1.20 4.45 -2.05
CA PHE A 16 -0.74 3.07 -2.13
C PHE A 16 -1.35 2.17 -1.05
N ALA A 17 -1.40 2.64 0.21
CA ALA A 17 -2.02 1.88 1.30
C ALA A 17 -3.53 1.72 1.11
N GLY A 18 -4.21 2.74 0.58
CA GLY A 18 -5.63 2.70 0.26
C GLY A 18 -5.94 1.68 -0.83
N ASP A 19 -5.16 1.67 -1.90
CA ASP A 19 -5.32 0.70 -3.00
C ASP A 19 -5.01 -0.73 -2.53
N ALA A 20 -3.88 -0.93 -1.82
CA ALA A 20 -3.54 -2.23 -1.22
C ALA A 20 -4.68 -2.77 -0.34
N ARG A 21 -5.27 -1.91 0.50
CA ARG A 21 -6.42 -2.27 1.34
C ARG A 21 -7.62 -2.72 0.51
N SER A 22 -7.94 -2.02 -0.58
CA SER A 22 -9.02 -2.41 -1.49
C SER A 22 -8.76 -3.79 -2.10
N LYS A 23 -7.53 -4.04 -2.59
CA LYS A 23 -7.13 -5.36 -3.11
C LYS A 23 -7.29 -6.48 -2.10
N PHE A 24 -6.88 -6.26 -0.85
CA PHE A 24 -7.04 -7.26 0.20
C PHE A 24 -8.50 -7.53 0.55
N LEU A 25 -9.37 -6.51 0.53
CA LEU A 25 -10.81 -6.70 0.73
C LEU A 25 -11.44 -7.48 -0.44
N GLU A 26 -11.06 -7.16 -1.68
CA GLU A 26 -11.50 -7.92 -2.85
C GLU A 26 -11.01 -9.37 -2.80
N ALA A 27 -9.79 -9.61 -2.32
CA ALA A 27 -9.25 -10.96 -2.13
C ALA A 27 -10.06 -11.76 -1.11
N LEU A 28 -10.46 -11.14 0.01
CA LEU A 28 -11.36 -11.76 0.98
C LEU A 28 -12.70 -12.13 0.35
N THR A 29 -13.29 -11.24 -0.44
CA THR A 29 -14.53 -11.53 -1.18
C THR A 29 -14.35 -12.66 -2.19
N ALA A 30 -13.23 -12.70 -2.92
CA ALA A 30 -12.92 -13.79 -3.84
C ALA A 30 -12.79 -15.15 -3.11
N ALA A 31 -12.05 -15.18 -2.00
CA ALA A 31 -11.89 -16.37 -1.17
C ALA A 31 -13.23 -16.86 -0.57
N GLN A 32 -14.11 -15.95 -0.15
CA GLN A 32 -15.47 -16.30 0.31
C GLN A 32 -16.28 -17.01 -0.79
N ASN A 33 -16.07 -16.62 -2.05
CA ASN A 33 -16.70 -17.24 -3.21
C ASN A 33 -15.97 -18.50 -3.72
N LYS A 34 -14.95 -18.98 -2.98
CA LYS A 34 -14.07 -20.10 -3.35
C LYS A 34 -13.24 -19.87 -4.62
N ASP A 35 -13.08 -18.62 -5.03
CA ASP A 35 -12.21 -18.21 -6.13
C ASP A 35 -10.81 -17.90 -5.57
N PHE A 36 -10.08 -18.97 -5.26
CA PHE A 36 -8.78 -18.87 -4.59
C PHE A 36 -7.68 -18.35 -5.51
N ASP A 37 -7.74 -18.66 -6.81
CA ASP A 37 -6.76 -18.16 -7.79
C ASP A 37 -6.82 -16.64 -7.89
N LYS A 38 -8.04 -16.07 -7.95
CA LYS A 38 -8.23 -14.62 -7.92
C LYS A 38 -7.82 -14.01 -6.59
N ALA A 39 -8.14 -14.67 -5.47
CA ALA A 39 -7.75 -14.20 -4.15
C ALA A 39 -6.21 -14.07 -4.03
N GLU A 40 -5.47 -15.08 -4.49
CA GLU A 40 -4.00 -15.07 -4.46
C GLU A 40 -3.44 -13.96 -5.36
N ALA A 41 -3.96 -13.78 -6.57
CA ALA A 41 -3.56 -12.71 -7.46
C ALA A 41 -3.75 -11.31 -6.84
N LEU A 42 -4.90 -11.06 -6.22
CA LEU A 42 -5.20 -9.80 -5.54
C LEU A 42 -4.31 -9.59 -4.30
N ILE A 43 -3.96 -10.66 -3.58
CA ILE A 43 -3.01 -10.59 -2.47
C ILE A 43 -1.63 -10.17 -2.95
N GLU A 44 -1.12 -10.76 -4.04
CA GLU A 44 0.18 -10.39 -4.60
C GLU A 44 0.20 -8.95 -5.12
N GLU A 45 -0.88 -8.49 -5.77
CA GLU A 45 -1.04 -7.08 -6.15
C GLU A 45 -1.00 -6.15 -4.93
N GLY A 46 -1.78 -6.47 -3.88
CA GLY A 46 -1.82 -5.67 -2.66
C GLY A 46 -0.48 -5.65 -1.92
N LYS A 47 0.29 -6.76 -1.94
CA LYS A 47 1.65 -6.83 -1.36
C LYS A 47 2.62 -5.89 -2.07
N GLY A 48 2.55 -5.78 -3.39
CA GLY A 48 3.35 -4.82 -4.15
C GLY A 48 3.08 -3.38 -3.70
N LEU A 49 1.79 -3.01 -3.69
CA LEU A 49 1.34 -1.67 -3.30
C LEU A 49 1.74 -1.30 -1.86
N ILE A 50 1.56 -2.22 -0.90
CA ILE A 50 1.92 -1.94 0.49
C ILE A 50 3.44 -1.85 0.69
N ALA A 51 4.22 -2.60 -0.08
CA ALA A 51 5.68 -2.50 -0.06
C ALA A 51 6.15 -1.11 -0.55
N ASP A 52 5.51 -0.56 -1.59
CA ASP A 52 5.79 0.80 -2.07
C ASP A 52 5.43 1.86 -1.03
N ALA A 53 4.25 1.74 -0.40
CA ALA A 53 3.86 2.62 0.72
C ALA A 53 4.89 2.57 1.87
N HIS A 54 5.34 1.37 2.24
CA HIS A 54 6.31 1.17 3.32
C HIS A 54 7.70 1.72 2.96
N LYS A 55 8.10 1.65 1.68
CA LYS A 55 9.34 2.26 1.18
C LYS A 55 9.29 3.79 1.25
N ALA A 56 8.17 4.39 0.85
CA ALA A 56 7.96 5.84 0.97
C ALA A 56 8.00 6.28 2.45
N GLN A 57 7.35 5.54 3.34
CA GLN A 57 7.41 5.76 4.80
C GLN A 57 8.84 5.66 5.34
N THR A 58 9.59 4.63 4.95
CA THR A 58 10.98 4.45 5.40
C THR A 58 11.87 5.60 4.96
N SER A 59 11.73 6.04 3.70
CA SER A 59 12.45 7.19 3.18
C SER A 59 12.11 8.48 3.94
N LEU A 60 10.86 8.68 4.34
CA LEU A 60 10.43 9.83 5.14
C LEU A 60 11.15 9.84 6.50
N LEU A 61 11.08 8.73 7.24
CA LEU A 61 11.71 8.61 8.56
C LEU A 61 13.23 8.80 8.50
N ALA A 62 13.89 8.24 7.48
CA ALA A 62 15.33 8.39 7.29
C ALA A 62 15.73 9.86 7.03
N LYS A 63 14.91 10.61 6.31
CA LYS A 63 15.14 12.04 6.04
C LYS A 63 14.81 12.94 7.23
N GLU A 64 13.91 12.54 8.12
CA GLU A 64 13.63 13.27 9.37
C GLU A 64 14.71 13.07 10.44
N ALA A 65 15.42 11.93 10.39
CA ALA A 65 16.50 11.61 11.34
C ALA A 65 17.86 12.25 10.98
N GLN A 66 17.98 12.93 9.84
CA GLN A 66 19.16 13.69 9.40
C GLN A 66 18.96 15.19 9.64
#